data_AF-A0A6G8TZI7-F1
#
_entry.id   AF-A0A6G8TZI7-F1
#
_cell.length_a   1.000
_cell.length_b   1.000
_cell.length_c   1.000
_cell.angle_alpha   90.00
_cell.angle_beta   90.00
_cell.angle_gamma   90.00
#
_symmetry.space_group_name_H-M   'P 1'
#
loop_
_entity.id
_entity.type
_entity.pdbx_description
1 polymer ?
#
loop_
_entity_poly.entity_id
_entity_poly.type
_entity_poly.pdbx_seq_one_letter_code
_entity_poly.pdbx_strand_id
1 'polypeptide(L)' 'MSEVTYYVALPFVMADDGVAPGEAMECLSANASVMRAEALSRKPRCAGAVAFSRTGDPSSGDFDRC' A
#
# COMPACT_ATOMS: atom_id res chain seq x y z
N MET A 1 -11.44 10.83 18.75
CA MET A 1 -10.74 11.09 17.47
C MET A 1 -11.34 10.16 16.45
N SER A 2 -11.59 10.60 15.21
CA SER A 2 -12.25 9.77 14.20
C SER A 2 -11.29 8.71 13.70
N GLU A 3 -11.52 7.45 14.06
CA GLU A 3 -10.89 6.32 13.37
C GLU A 3 -11.23 6.39 11.88
N VAL A 4 -10.20 6.38 11.04
CA VAL A 4 -10.35 6.37 9.58
C VAL A 4 -9.69 5.11 9.04
N THR A 5 -10.40 4.37 8.19
CA THR A 5 -9.80 3.31 7.39
C THR A 5 -9.17 3.92 6.14
N TYR A 6 -7.87 3.77 6.00
CA TYR A 6 -7.15 4.15 4.79
C TYR A 6 -6.73 2.92 4.01
N TYR A 7 -6.71 3.05 2.69
CA TYR A 7 -6.39 1.97 1.75
C TYR A 7 -5.11 2.33 1.02
N VAL A 8 -4.17 1.39 0.91
CA VAL A 8 -2.85 1.62 0.32
C VAL A 8 -2.52 0.53 -0.68
N ALA A 9 -1.93 0.93 -1.80
CA ALA A 9 -1.24 0.04 -2.72
C ALA A 9 0.27 0.29 -2.61
N LEU A 10 1.05 -0.76 -2.37
CA LEU A 10 2.51 -0.70 -2.23
C LEU A 10 3.18 -1.66 -3.23
N PRO A 11 3.92 -1.16 -4.23
CA PRO A 11 4.75 -2.01 -5.07
C PRO A 11 6.02 -2.42 -4.35
N PHE A 12 6.56 -3.56 -4.74
CA PHE A 12 7.89 -4.02 -4.41
C PHE A 12 8.70 -4.07 -5.70
N VAL A 13 9.87 -3.44 -5.70
CA VAL A 13 10.72 -3.31 -6.88
C VAL A 13 12.03 -4.07 -6.69
N MET A 14 12.59 -4.55 -7.79
CA MET A 14 13.91 -5.16 -7.81
C MET A 14 14.98 -4.08 -7.60
N ALA A 15 15.65 -4.16 -6.46
CA ALA A 15 16.79 -3.34 -6.06
C ALA A 15 18.10 -4.13 -6.20
N ASP A 16 19.23 -3.46 -6.00
CA ASP A 16 20.56 -4.06 -6.20
C ASP A 16 20.86 -5.16 -5.15
N ASP A 17 20.26 -5.08 -3.96
CA ASP A 17 20.40 -6.02 -2.85
C ASP A 17 19.20 -6.96 -2.68
N GLY A 18 18.22 -6.93 -3.60
CA GLY A 18 17.06 -7.81 -3.59
C GLY A 18 15.76 -7.10 -3.93
N VAL A 19 14.80 -7.14 -3.00
CA VAL A 19 13.46 -6.57 -3.21
C VAL A 19 13.22 -5.47 -2.17
N ALA A 20 12.91 -4.27 -2.64
CA ALA A 20 12.64 -3.12 -1.79
C ALA A 20 11.20 -2.60 -1.99
N PRO A 21 10.57 -2.03 -0.94
CA PRO A 21 9.31 -1.32 -1.12
C PRO A 21 9.52 -0.08 -2.00
N GLY A 22 8.61 0.14 -2.94
CA GLY A 22 8.53 1.36 -3.73
C GLY A 22 7.68 2.44 -3.04
N GLU A 23 7.22 3.41 -3.82
CA GLU A 23 6.34 4.48 -3.32
C GLU A 23 4.96 3.92 -2.93
N ALA A 24 4.48 4.24 -1.73
CA ALA A 24 3.14 3.90 -1.30
C ALA A 24 2.10 4.84 -1.91
N MET A 25 0.98 4.29 -2.39
CA MET A 25 -0.12 5.07 -2.96
C MET A 25 -1.40 4.89 -2.16
N GLU A 26 -1.86 5.97 -1.56
CA GLU A 26 -3.17 6.02 -0.91
C GLU A 26 -4.30 5.92 -1.94
N CYS A 27 -5.37 5.25 -1.53
CA CYS A 27 -6.53 4.94 -2.33
C CYS A 27 -7.81 5.25 -1.55
N LEU A 28 -8.87 5.63 -2.27
CA LEU A 28 -10.15 6.02 -1.69
C LEU A 28 -11.02 4.83 -1.24
N SER A 29 -10.66 3.60 -1.63
CA SER A 29 -11.41 2.39 -1.29
C SER A 29 -10.55 1.13 -1.44
N ALA A 30 -11.01 0.02 -0.87
CA ALA A 30 -10.38 -1.29 -1.01
C ALA A 30 -10.26 -1.73 -2.48
N ASN A 31 -11.33 -1.54 -3.27
CA ASN A 31 -11.30 -1.91 -4.67
C ASN A 31 -10.28 -1.06 -5.46
N ALA A 32 -10.18 0.23 -5.13
CA ALA A 32 -9.18 1.12 -5.74
C ALA A 32 -7.74 0.70 -5.39
N SER A 33 -7.48 0.27 -4.14
CA SER A 33 -6.14 -0.21 -3.77
C SER A 33 -5.78 -1.53 -4.45
N VAL A 34 -6.73 -2.45 -4.61
CA VAL A 34 -6.52 -3.71 -5.36
C VAL A 34 -6.20 -3.42 -6.84
N MET A 35 -7.02 -2.61 -7.51
CA MET A 35 -6.80 -2.25 -8.92
C MET A 35 -5.45 -1.53 -9.11
N ARG A 36 -5.08 -0.64 -8.17
CA ARG A 36 -3.76 0.01 -8.21
C ARG A 36 -2.63 -0.98 -8.00
N ALA A 37 -2.72 -1.87 -7.01
CA ALA A 37 -1.69 -2.88 -6.77
C ALA A 37 -1.53 -3.79 -8.00
N GLU A 38 -2.62 -4.20 -8.65
CA GLU A 38 -2.58 -4.97 -9.89
C GLU A 38 -1.90 -4.21 -11.04
N ALA A 39 -2.21 -2.92 -11.21
CA ALA A 39 -1.56 -2.11 -12.23
C ALA A 39 -0.05 -1.92 -11.94
N LEU A 40 0.30 -1.76 -10.66
CA LEU A 40 1.68 -1.60 -10.20
C LEU A 40 2.50 -2.88 -10.37
N SER A 41 1.93 -4.05 -10.08
CA SER A 41 2.61 -5.34 -10.19
C SER A 41 3.04 -5.67 -11.62
N ARG A 42 2.38 -5.09 -12.62
CA ARG A 42 2.70 -5.25 -14.05
C ARG A 42 3.80 -4.31 -14.55
N LYS A 43 4.29 -3.38 -13.73
CA LYS A 43 5.36 -2.45 -14.13
C LYS A 43 6.69 -3.19 -14.32
N PRO A 44 7.53 -2.79 -15.30
CA PRO A 44 8.88 -3.32 -15.42
C PRO A 44 9.67 -3.15 -14.12
N ARG A 45 10.46 -4.16 -13.75
CA ARG A 45 11.23 -4.25 -12.49
C ARG A 45 10.38 -4.30 -11.21
N CYS A 46 9.06 -4.44 -11.31
CA CYS A 46 8.22 -4.74 -10.17
C CYS A 46 8.31 -6.25 -9.84
N ALA A 47 8.66 -6.57 -8.59
CA ALA A 47 8.64 -7.93 -8.06
C ALA A 47 7.23 -8.38 -7.64
N GLY A 48 6.33 -7.42 -7.44
CA GLY A 48 4.96 -7.63 -7.02
C GLY A 48 4.38 -6.39 -6.34
N ALA A 49 3.13 -6.43 -5.94
CA ALA A 49 2.52 -5.35 -5.17
C ALA A 49 1.48 -5.90 -4.20
N VAL A 50 1.28 -5.19 -3.09
CA VAL A 50 0.27 -5.53 -2.09
C VAL A 50 -0.75 -4.40 -1.99
N ALA A 51 -2.02 -4.79 -1.79
CA ALA A 51 -3.08 -3.88 -1.38
C ALA A 51 -3.44 -4.21 0.07
N PHE A 52 -3.48 -3.20 0.93
CA PHE A 52 -3.89 -3.37 2.32
C PHE A 52 -4.71 -2.18 2.80
N SER A 53 -5.41 -2.38 3.90
CA SER A 53 -6.14 -1.35 4.61
C SER A 53 -5.78 -1.38 6.07
N ARG A 54 -5.88 -0.24 6.72
CA ARG A 54 -5.65 -0.14 8.16
C ARG A 54 -6.55 0.96 8.71
N THR A 55 -7.06 0.72 9.92
CA THR A 55 -7.91 1.68 10.62
C THR A 55 -7.09 2.30 11.74
N GLY A 56 -7.21 3.61 11.93
CA GLY A 56 -6.51 4.31 12.99
C GLY A 56 -6.61 5.81 12.85
N ASP A 57 -5.74 6.51 13.56
CA ASP A 57 -5.60 7.96 13.47
C ASP A 57 -4.33 8.32 12.67
N PRO A 58 -4.47 8.84 11.44
CA PRO A 58 -3.34 9.22 10.60
C PRO A 58 -2.44 10.29 11.23
N SER A 59 -2.99 11.13 12.12
CA SER A 59 -2.27 12.26 12.69
C SER A 59 -1.31 11.87 13.82
N SER A 60 -1.61 10.78 14.52
CA SER A 60 -0.74 10.20 15.57
C SER A 60 0.14 9.07 15.04
N GLY A 61 -0.22 8.45 13.91
CA GLY A 61 0.41 7.22 13.45
C GLY A 61 0.01 6.00 14.29
N ASP A 62 -1.00 6.16 15.15
CA ASP A 62 -1.61 5.07 15.89
C ASP A 62 -2.58 4.33 14.98
N PHE A 63 -2.35 3.03 14.89
CA PHE A 63 -3.13 2.14 14.05
C PHE A 63 -3.57 0.94 14.86
N ASP A 64 -4.78 0.45 14.60
CA ASP A 64 -5.26 -0.77 15.23
C ASP A 64 -4.25 -1.88 15.00
N ARG A 65 -3.87 -2.55 16.09
CA ARG A 65 -3.05 -3.75 16.02
C ARG A 65 -3.96 -4.88 15.59
N CYS A 66 -3.66 -5.45 14.41
CA CYS A 66 -4.32 -6.62 13.85
C CYS A 66 -4.53 -7.74 14.88
#